data_AF-A0A972T7K5-F1
#
_entry.id   AF-A0A972T7K5-F1
#
_cell.length_a   1.000
_cell.length_b   1.000
_cell.length_c   1.000
_cell.angle_alpha   90.00
_cell.angle_beta   90.00
_cell.angle_gamma   90.00
#
_symmetry.space_group_name_H-M   'P 1'
#
loop_
_entity.id
_entity.type
_entity.pdbx_description
1 polymer ?
#
loop_
_entity_poly.entity_id
_entity_poly.type
_entity_poly.pdbx_seq_one_letter_code
_entity_poly.pdbx_strand_id
1 'polypeptide(L)'
;MQQVPVTHTLALTNIRRARMLPVRGQVHVRQHQKVGAADVIASGNPGNEHLLLDVRRVLNIRTAEQLEDALQCKAGDRVKKDDILAESGGMFRRVVRSPVNGQVIAIIAGQIFIEAQSQSIEVFAGVAGTVIDVIPERGAILETDGALVQGVWGNGKANQGMLLSPAQSPEEAVGRQTLDMSMRGAVVLAGWCEDPETFKIGAELPLRGLILGSMTADLIPAAQSVDYPVIVLDGFGAFPMNNQAYKTLVSNEKRDVCLNASPWDAFTGDRPEVVIPLPADGEPAAEVSEIKTGKIVRVVNMPFLGKIGVVVETPVAPVTLPNGLRALAAIVRLENSELVSIPLANLDVLE
;
A
#
# COMPACT_ATOMS: atom_id res chain seq x y z
N MET A 1 29.61 -4.94 -8.48
CA MET A 1 28.39 -5.75 -8.62
C MET A 1 27.21 -4.89 -8.25
N GLN A 2 26.10 -4.97 -8.99
CA GLN A 2 24.91 -4.16 -8.74
C GLN A 2 24.08 -4.86 -7.65
N GLN A 3 23.92 -4.21 -6.51
CA GLN A 3 22.98 -4.65 -5.47
C GLN A 3 21.57 -4.25 -5.89
N VAL A 4 20.62 -5.15 -5.68
CA VAL A 4 19.20 -4.90 -5.92
C VAL A 4 18.41 -5.22 -4.64
N PRO A 5 17.30 -4.53 -4.39
CA PRO A 5 16.38 -4.91 -3.33
C PRO A 5 15.88 -6.34 -3.53
N VAL A 6 15.66 -7.06 -2.42
CA VAL A 6 15.13 -8.42 -2.42
C VAL A 6 13.64 -8.39 -2.13
N THR A 7 12.86 -9.21 -2.83
CA THR A 7 11.48 -9.52 -2.46
C THR A 7 11.46 -10.83 -1.69
N HIS A 8 11.10 -10.74 -0.41
CA HIS A 8 11.17 -11.85 0.52
C HIS A 8 9.90 -12.73 0.45
N THR A 9 10.11 -14.03 0.36
CA THR A 9 9.14 -15.09 0.57
C THR A 9 9.75 -16.14 1.50
N LEU A 10 9.84 -15.78 2.78
CA LEU A 10 10.56 -16.53 3.80
C LEU A 10 9.58 -17.27 4.70
N ALA A 11 9.83 -18.56 4.90
CA ALA A 11 9.02 -19.40 5.79
C ALA A 11 9.21 -19.05 7.27
N LEU A 12 10.38 -18.51 7.63
CA LEU A 12 10.71 -18.04 8.98
C LEU A 12 11.84 -17.01 8.90
N THR A 13 11.64 -15.85 9.50
CA THR A 13 12.64 -14.78 9.65
C THR A 13 12.31 -13.93 10.86
N ASN A 14 13.32 -13.26 11.40
CA ASN A 14 13.09 -12.15 12.33
C ASN A 14 12.69 -10.91 11.51
N ILE A 15 11.56 -10.31 11.83
CA ILE A 15 10.96 -9.20 11.09
C ILE A 15 11.00 -7.97 11.98
N ARG A 16 11.73 -6.94 11.54
CA ARG A 16 11.77 -5.64 12.20
C ARG A 16 11.14 -4.56 11.33
N ARG A 17 10.19 -3.82 11.87
CA ARG A 17 9.50 -2.73 11.16
C ARG A 17 9.47 -1.47 12.00
N ALA A 18 10.04 -0.40 11.46
CA ALA A 18 9.83 0.93 11.98
C ALA A 18 8.45 1.42 11.51
N ARG A 19 7.62 1.84 12.45
CA ARG A 19 6.31 2.43 12.19
C ARG A 19 6.32 3.83 12.76
N MET A 20 6.31 4.83 11.87
CA MET A 20 6.55 6.22 12.21
C MET A 20 5.51 7.14 11.61
N LEU A 21 5.13 8.16 12.38
CA LEU A 21 4.38 9.30 11.91
C LEU A 21 5.24 10.11 10.91
N PRO A 22 4.60 10.72 9.89
CA PRO A 22 5.27 11.66 9.01
C PRO A 22 5.58 13.00 9.70
N VAL A 23 4.91 13.26 10.84
CA VAL A 23 5.03 14.49 11.63
C VAL A 23 5.32 14.14 13.09
N ARG A 24 5.64 15.16 13.90
CA ARG A 24 5.74 14.98 15.36
C ARG A 24 4.34 14.72 15.94
N GLY A 25 4.27 13.81 16.90
CA GLY A 25 3.03 13.44 17.57
C GLY A 25 3.28 12.74 18.90
N GLN A 26 2.29 11.98 19.35
CA GLN A 26 2.30 11.22 20.59
C GLN A 26 2.49 9.74 20.29
N VAL A 27 3.42 9.10 21.00
CA VAL A 27 3.60 7.64 20.98
C VAL A 27 2.83 7.03 22.15
N HIS A 28 2.03 6.00 21.87
CA HIS A 28 1.10 5.38 22.82
C HIS A 28 1.63 4.07 23.41
N VAL A 29 2.79 3.61 22.95
CA VAL A 29 3.41 2.36 23.36
C VAL A 29 4.71 2.56 24.12
N ARG A 30 5.16 1.51 24.81
CA ARG A 30 6.41 1.48 25.57
C ARG A 30 7.30 0.34 25.08
N GLN A 31 8.59 0.46 25.33
CA GLN A 31 9.54 -0.63 25.06
C GLN A 31 9.11 -1.90 25.80
N HIS A 32 9.25 -3.05 25.13
CA HIS A 32 8.84 -4.39 25.54
C HIS A 32 7.31 -4.63 25.61
N GLN A 33 6.48 -3.67 25.20
CA GLN A 33 5.04 -3.87 25.10
C GLN A 33 4.71 -4.80 23.93
N LYS A 34 3.81 -5.77 24.15
CA LYS A 34 3.19 -6.55 23.08
C LYS A 34 2.04 -5.77 22.44
N VAL A 35 1.96 -5.83 21.12
CA VAL A 35 0.91 -5.16 20.34
C VAL A 35 0.31 -6.15 19.33
N GLY A 36 -0.98 -5.99 19.04
CA GLY A 36 -1.64 -6.59 17.89
C GLY A 36 -1.51 -5.71 16.64
N ALA A 37 -1.76 -6.27 15.45
CA ALA A 37 -1.58 -5.52 14.20
C ALA A 37 -2.47 -4.27 14.08
N ALA A 38 -3.66 -4.30 14.67
CA ALA A 38 -4.63 -3.20 14.64
C ALA A 38 -4.43 -2.17 15.77
N ASP A 39 -3.45 -2.34 16.66
CA ASP A 39 -3.22 -1.38 17.74
C ASP A 39 -2.63 -0.08 17.18
N VAL A 40 -3.18 1.06 17.59
CA VAL A 40 -2.62 2.38 17.29
C VAL A 40 -1.40 2.60 18.19
N ILE A 41 -0.23 2.71 17.59
CA ILE A 41 1.04 2.86 18.33
C ILE A 41 1.48 4.32 18.47
N ALA A 42 1.02 5.19 17.56
CA ALA A 42 1.29 6.61 17.59
C ALA A 42 0.19 7.38 16.88
N SER A 43 -0.06 8.62 17.30
CA SER A 43 -0.94 9.54 16.60
C SER A 43 -0.36 10.96 16.56
N GLY A 44 -0.65 11.70 15.50
CA GLY A 44 -0.10 13.04 15.30
C GLY A 44 -1.02 13.88 14.44
N ASN A 45 -0.91 15.21 14.58
CA ASN A 45 -1.65 16.13 13.74
C ASN A 45 -0.68 16.74 12.72
N PRO A 46 -0.93 16.61 11.40
CA PRO A 46 -0.05 17.16 10.37
C PRO A 46 0.08 18.69 10.41
N GLY A 47 -0.65 19.36 11.31
CA GLY A 47 -0.74 20.80 11.41
C GLY A 47 -1.88 21.30 10.54
N ASN A 48 -2.33 22.53 10.80
CA ASN A 48 -3.47 23.08 10.09
C ASN A 48 -3.06 23.54 8.69
N GLU A 49 -3.77 23.07 7.66
CA GLU A 49 -3.58 23.55 6.30
C GLU A 49 -4.33 24.88 6.12
N HIS A 50 -3.68 25.90 5.55
CA HIS A 50 -4.33 27.17 5.25
C HIS A 50 -4.72 27.24 3.78
N LEU A 51 -6.00 27.43 3.53
CA LEU A 51 -6.56 27.60 2.20
C LEU A 51 -6.96 29.06 1.97
N LEU A 52 -6.67 29.54 0.77
CA LEU A 52 -7.01 30.89 0.32
C LEU A 52 -8.02 30.80 -0.82
N LEU A 53 -9.18 31.41 -0.62
CA LEU A 53 -10.24 31.50 -1.62
C LEU A 53 -10.41 32.94 -2.09
N ASP A 54 -10.14 33.20 -3.36
CA ASP A 54 -10.35 34.51 -3.98
C ASP A 54 -11.81 34.67 -4.42
N VAL A 55 -12.60 35.30 -3.55
CA VAL A 55 -14.03 35.54 -3.78
C VAL A 55 -14.25 36.53 -4.92
N ARG A 56 -13.40 37.57 -5.00
CA ARG A 56 -13.53 38.61 -6.04
C ARG A 56 -13.37 38.03 -7.43
N ARG A 57 -12.36 37.17 -7.62
CA ARG A 57 -12.13 36.51 -8.91
C ARG A 57 -13.26 35.56 -9.28
N VAL A 58 -13.77 34.78 -8.33
CA VAL A 58 -14.83 33.79 -8.59
C VAL A 58 -16.18 34.46 -8.88
N LEU A 59 -16.54 35.48 -8.10
CA LEU A 59 -17.82 36.19 -8.23
C LEU A 59 -17.75 37.41 -9.17
N ASN A 60 -16.58 37.73 -9.73
CA ASN A 60 -16.34 38.90 -10.60
C ASN A 60 -16.71 40.24 -9.92
N ILE A 61 -16.37 40.37 -8.64
CA ILE A 61 -16.67 41.54 -7.79
C ILE A 61 -15.57 42.60 -7.97
N ARG A 62 -15.97 43.87 -8.15
CA ARG A 62 -15.03 44.98 -8.42
C ARG A 62 -14.94 46.01 -7.30
N THR A 63 -16.00 46.20 -6.52
CA THR A 63 -16.03 47.21 -5.44
C THR A 63 -15.97 46.57 -4.06
N ALA A 64 -15.71 47.39 -3.04
CA ALA A 64 -15.72 46.95 -1.66
C ALA A 64 -17.15 46.68 -1.15
N GLU A 65 -18.13 47.50 -1.51
CA GLU A 65 -19.52 47.30 -1.05
C GLU A 65 -20.11 46.00 -1.59
N GLN A 66 -19.88 45.70 -2.87
CA GLN A 66 -20.32 44.44 -3.49
C GLN A 66 -19.69 43.20 -2.84
N LEU A 67 -18.48 43.35 -2.29
CA LEU A 67 -17.82 42.26 -1.58
C LEU A 67 -18.47 42.04 -0.21
N GLU A 68 -18.74 43.11 0.52
CA GLU A 68 -19.40 43.04 1.82
C GLU A 68 -20.80 42.42 1.71
N ASP A 69 -21.58 42.81 0.70
CA ASP A 69 -22.93 42.26 0.45
C ASP A 69 -22.90 40.77 0.05
N ALA A 70 -21.82 40.33 -0.60
CA ALA A 70 -21.69 38.96 -1.10
C ALA A 70 -21.24 37.97 -0.02
N LEU A 71 -20.48 38.42 0.98
CA LEU A 71 -19.91 37.56 2.02
C LEU A 71 -21.00 37.00 2.95
N GLN A 72 -20.99 35.67 3.14
CA GLN A 72 -21.91 34.94 4.03
C GLN A 72 -21.19 34.40 5.27
N CYS A 73 -19.92 34.74 5.45
CA CYS A 73 -19.09 34.33 6.59
C CYS A 73 -18.23 35.50 7.09
N LYS A 74 -17.72 35.36 8.31
CA LYS A 74 -16.83 36.32 8.97
C LYS A 74 -15.67 35.58 9.65
N ALA A 75 -14.60 36.31 9.93
CA ALA A 75 -13.48 35.78 10.70
C ALA A 75 -13.97 35.23 12.06
N GLY A 76 -13.50 34.04 12.41
CA GLY A 76 -13.92 33.26 13.57
C GLY A 76 -14.98 32.20 13.27
N ASP A 77 -15.70 32.27 12.14
CA ASP A 77 -16.76 31.30 11.81
C ASP A 77 -16.18 29.91 11.53
N ARG A 78 -16.83 28.88 12.10
CA ARG A 78 -16.59 27.48 11.71
C ARG A 78 -17.42 27.15 10.48
N VAL A 79 -16.78 26.56 9.49
CA VAL A 79 -17.39 26.20 8.20
C VAL A 79 -17.19 24.72 7.93
N LYS A 80 -18.20 24.08 7.34
CA LYS A 80 -18.12 22.72 6.81
C LYS A 80 -17.85 22.76 5.32
N LYS A 81 -17.32 21.66 4.78
CA LYS A 81 -17.24 21.45 3.35
C LYS A 81 -18.62 21.68 2.72
N ASP A 82 -18.63 22.40 1.60
CA ASP A 82 -19.79 22.82 0.83
C ASP A 82 -20.66 23.94 1.44
N ASP A 83 -20.34 24.44 2.64
CA ASP A 83 -20.99 25.63 3.20
C ASP A 83 -20.77 26.85 2.29
N ILE A 84 -21.78 27.70 2.18
CA ILE A 84 -21.73 28.91 1.36
C ILE A 84 -20.93 29.98 2.10
N LEU A 85 -19.84 30.43 1.47
CA LEU A 85 -18.95 31.46 2.02
C LEU A 85 -19.23 32.83 1.43
N ALA A 86 -19.65 32.87 0.17
CA ALA A 86 -20.07 34.08 -0.53
C ALA A 86 -21.02 33.74 -1.69
N GLU A 87 -21.91 34.68 -2.02
CA GLU A 87 -22.89 34.53 -3.09
C GLU A 87 -23.06 35.85 -3.86
N SER A 88 -23.13 35.78 -5.20
CA SER A 88 -23.41 36.95 -6.02
C SER A 88 -24.92 37.25 -6.08
N GLY A 89 -25.31 38.51 -5.93
CA GLY A 89 -26.68 38.97 -6.17
C GLY A 89 -27.10 38.91 -7.65
N GLY A 90 -28.41 38.94 -7.92
CA GLY A 90 -28.98 39.01 -9.28
C GLY A 90 -29.56 37.70 -9.83
N MET A 91 -29.91 37.70 -11.13
CA MET A 91 -30.65 36.60 -11.80
C MET A 91 -29.80 35.34 -12.06
N PHE A 92 -28.46 35.44 -12.00
CA PHE A 92 -27.53 34.32 -12.11
C PHE A 92 -26.66 34.22 -10.85
N ARG A 93 -27.09 33.40 -9.89
CA ARG A 93 -26.38 33.19 -8.63
C ARG A 93 -25.12 32.35 -8.85
N ARG A 94 -23.97 32.94 -8.56
CA ARG A 94 -22.69 32.24 -8.38
C ARG A 94 -22.42 32.13 -6.89
N VAL A 95 -21.90 30.98 -6.48
CA VAL A 95 -21.68 30.65 -5.07
C VAL A 95 -20.24 30.22 -4.90
N VAL A 96 -19.56 30.78 -3.91
CA VAL A 96 -18.29 30.28 -3.40
C VAL A 96 -18.58 29.40 -2.21
N ARG A 97 -18.17 28.14 -2.28
CA ARG A 97 -18.34 27.16 -1.20
C ARG A 97 -17.02 26.84 -0.55
N SER A 98 -17.07 26.46 0.73
CA SER A 98 -15.89 25.95 1.42
C SER A 98 -15.47 24.60 0.83
N PRO A 99 -14.21 24.42 0.41
CA PRO A 99 -13.71 23.12 -0.06
C PRO A 99 -13.46 22.14 1.09
N VAL A 100 -13.39 22.63 2.34
CA VAL A 100 -12.98 21.86 3.52
C VAL A 100 -13.84 22.19 4.75
N ASN A 101 -13.79 21.31 5.75
CA ASN A 101 -14.18 21.67 7.11
C ASN A 101 -13.06 22.51 7.73
N GLY A 102 -13.39 23.58 8.45
CA GLY A 102 -12.37 24.46 9.02
C GLY A 102 -12.93 25.68 9.73
N GLN A 103 -12.07 26.66 9.93
CA GLN A 103 -12.41 27.95 10.51
C GLN A 103 -11.92 29.09 9.62
N VAL A 104 -12.75 30.10 9.40
CA VAL A 104 -12.33 31.33 8.71
C VAL A 104 -11.43 32.13 9.65
N ILE A 105 -10.14 32.25 9.34
CA ILE A 105 -9.18 32.95 10.20
C ILE A 105 -9.09 34.44 9.87
N ALA A 106 -9.28 34.80 8.60
CA ALA A 106 -9.26 36.19 8.14
C ALA A 106 -9.99 36.34 6.81
N ILE A 107 -10.47 37.55 6.56
CA ILE A 107 -10.95 37.98 5.25
C ILE A 107 -10.21 39.26 4.90
N ILE A 108 -9.36 39.22 3.87
CA ILE A 108 -8.49 40.35 3.50
C ILE A 108 -8.60 40.57 1.99
N ALA A 109 -8.93 41.80 1.59
CA ALA A 109 -8.98 42.22 0.18
C ALA A 109 -9.85 41.31 -0.74
N GLY A 110 -10.89 40.67 -0.20
CA GLY A 110 -11.75 39.74 -0.94
C GLY A 110 -11.24 38.31 -1.04
N GLN A 111 -10.22 37.97 -0.25
CA GLN A 111 -9.72 36.62 -0.06
C GLN A 111 -10.15 36.10 1.31
N ILE A 112 -10.76 34.92 1.34
CA ILE A 112 -11.12 34.22 2.57
C ILE A 112 -9.98 33.24 2.89
N PHE A 113 -9.39 33.39 4.07
CA PHE A 113 -8.43 32.44 4.61
C PHE A 113 -9.15 31.46 5.52
N ILE A 114 -9.05 30.18 5.20
CA ILE A 114 -9.64 29.08 5.97
C ILE A 114 -8.50 28.25 6.52
N GLU A 115 -8.47 28.10 7.83
CA GLU A 115 -7.68 27.07 8.48
C GLU A 115 -8.47 25.76 8.44
N ALA A 116 -8.01 24.80 7.63
CA ALA A 116 -8.62 23.49 7.51
C ALA A 116 -8.49 22.74 8.83
N GLN A 117 -9.58 22.07 9.22
CA GLN A 117 -9.56 21.18 10.37
C GLN A 117 -8.76 19.93 10.00
N SER A 118 -7.54 19.84 10.50
CA SER A 118 -6.69 18.69 10.25
C SER A 118 -7.17 17.46 11.02
N GLN A 119 -7.26 16.34 10.30
CA GLN A 119 -7.55 15.05 10.90
C GLN A 119 -6.27 14.49 11.54
N SER A 120 -6.42 13.89 12.72
CA SER A 120 -5.31 13.17 13.35
C SER A 120 -4.91 11.99 12.46
N ILE A 121 -3.62 11.87 12.19
CA ILE A 121 -3.02 10.70 11.57
C ILE A 121 -2.76 9.68 12.68
N GLU A 122 -3.13 8.44 12.44
CA GLU A 122 -2.83 7.31 13.31
C GLU A 122 -1.86 6.38 12.59
N VAL A 123 -0.91 5.84 13.35
CA VAL A 123 0.01 4.80 12.89
C VAL A 123 -0.35 3.53 13.63
N PHE A 124 -0.76 2.53 12.88
CA PHE A 124 -1.03 1.20 13.38
C PHE A 124 0.27 0.39 13.47
N ALA A 125 0.29 -0.60 14.37
CA ALA A 125 1.40 -1.54 14.43
C ALA A 125 1.61 -2.27 13.09
N GLY A 126 0.51 -2.67 12.44
CA GLY A 126 0.51 -3.39 11.16
C GLY A 126 1.02 -4.83 11.26
N VAL A 127 1.52 -5.24 12.43
CA VAL A 127 1.99 -6.60 12.73
C VAL A 127 1.79 -6.89 14.21
N ALA A 128 1.43 -8.13 14.54
CA ALA A 128 1.44 -8.59 15.93
C ALA A 128 2.89 -8.91 16.35
N GLY A 129 3.36 -8.29 17.44
CA GLY A 129 4.76 -8.39 17.84
C GLY A 129 5.08 -7.64 19.14
N THR A 130 6.37 -7.37 19.34
CA THR A 130 6.90 -6.68 20.53
C THR A 130 7.56 -5.37 20.11
N VAL A 131 7.33 -4.31 20.89
CA VAL A 131 8.04 -3.04 20.72
C VAL A 131 9.46 -3.18 21.24
N ILE A 132 10.46 -3.18 20.35
CA ILE A 132 11.88 -3.28 20.74
C ILE A 132 12.53 -1.93 20.99
N ASP A 133 12.00 -0.88 20.36
CA ASP A 133 12.46 0.49 20.57
C ASP A 133 11.33 1.51 20.36
N VAL A 134 11.39 2.62 21.08
CA VAL A 134 10.45 3.74 20.94
C VAL A 134 11.18 4.90 20.30
N ILE A 135 10.62 5.42 19.21
CA ILE A 135 11.15 6.59 18.50
C ILE A 135 10.37 7.81 18.99
N PRO A 136 10.96 8.67 19.86
CA PRO A 136 10.23 9.75 20.52
C PRO A 136 9.51 10.66 19.52
N GLU A 137 8.28 11.03 19.86
CA GLU A 137 7.39 11.88 19.04
C GLU A 137 7.09 11.37 17.62
N ARG A 138 7.52 10.15 17.26
CA ARG A 138 7.39 9.63 15.89
C ARG A 138 6.72 8.27 15.86
N GLY A 139 7.12 7.32 16.70
CA GLY A 139 6.56 5.97 16.64
C GLY A 139 7.40 4.92 17.38
N ALA A 140 7.50 3.73 16.80
CA ALA A 140 8.22 2.62 17.42
C ALA A 140 8.80 1.64 16.39
N ILE A 141 9.78 0.85 16.82
CA ILE A 141 10.28 -0.31 16.08
C ILE A 141 9.64 -1.56 16.67
N LEU A 142 8.96 -2.31 15.82
CA LEU A 142 8.30 -3.57 16.15
C LEU A 142 9.14 -4.73 15.67
N GLU A 143 9.16 -5.80 16.46
CA GLU A 143 9.81 -7.06 16.16
C GLU A 143 8.82 -8.22 16.28
N THR A 144 8.89 -9.15 15.33
CA THR A 144 8.16 -10.41 15.37
C THR A 144 8.94 -11.48 14.61
N ASP A 145 8.81 -12.73 15.02
CA ASP A 145 9.33 -13.87 14.28
C ASP A 145 8.18 -14.56 13.55
N GLY A 146 8.39 -14.86 12.27
CA GLY A 146 7.30 -15.40 11.46
C GLY A 146 7.64 -15.61 10.00
N ALA A 147 6.65 -16.11 9.27
CA ALA A 147 6.72 -16.13 7.82
C ALA A 147 6.47 -14.72 7.27
N LEU A 148 7.24 -14.35 6.24
CA LEU A 148 7.17 -13.06 5.55
C LEU A 148 6.98 -13.29 4.06
N VAL A 149 5.91 -12.74 3.49
CA VAL A 149 5.71 -12.72 2.04
C VAL A 149 5.45 -11.28 1.60
N GLN A 150 6.34 -10.73 0.78
CA GLN A 150 6.26 -9.37 0.28
C GLN A 150 5.58 -9.32 -1.09
N GLY A 151 4.69 -8.35 -1.25
CA GLY A 151 4.00 -8.09 -2.50
C GLY A 151 4.53 -6.89 -3.25
N VAL A 152 4.06 -6.74 -4.49
CA VAL A 152 4.43 -5.65 -5.40
C VAL A 152 3.40 -4.52 -5.38
N TRP A 153 2.17 -4.78 -4.93
CA TRP A 153 1.14 -3.76 -4.81
C TRP A 153 0.20 -4.00 -3.63
N GLY A 154 -0.28 -2.90 -3.04
CA GLY A 154 -1.21 -2.88 -1.92
C GLY A 154 -2.08 -1.62 -1.94
N ASN A 155 -3.29 -1.73 -1.40
CA ASN A 155 -4.30 -0.66 -1.44
C ASN A 155 -4.25 0.35 -0.27
N GLY A 156 -3.18 0.33 0.53
CA GLY A 156 -2.94 1.22 1.67
C GLY A 156 -3.67 0.87 2.96
N LYS A 157 -4.33 -0.30 3.04
CA LYS A 157 -5.06 -0.73 4.23
C LYS A 157 -4.28 -1.80 4.99
N ALA A 158 -4.62 -1.99 6.27
CA ALA A 158 -4.04 -3.03 7.10
C ALA A 158 -5.11 -3.70 7.95
N ASN A 159 -5.00 -5.00 8.16
CA ASN A 159 -5.92 -5.77 9.00
C ASN A 159 -5.29 -7.13 9.37
N GLN A 160 -5.98 -7.90 10.21
CA GLN A 160 -5.55 -9.24 10.61
C GLN A 160 -6.73 -10.22 10.67
N GLY A 161 -6.51 -11.46 10.28
CA GLY A 161 -7.52 -12.50 10.40
C GLY A 161 -6.98 -13.88 10.08
N MET A 162 -7.83 -14.88 10.22
CA MET A 162 -7.48 -16.26 9.91
C MET A 162 -7.29 -16.44 8.40
N LEU A 163 -6.18 -17.05 7.99
CA LEU A 163 -5.89 -17.35 6.59
C LEU A 163 -6.73 -18.55 6.10
N LEU A 164 -7.49 -18.35 5.02
CA LEU A 164 -8.21 -19.40 4.32
C LEU A 164 -7.78 -19.45 2.85
N SER A 165 -7.58 -20.65 2.31
CA SER A 165 -7.21 -20.84 0.89
C SER A 165 -8.31 -21.64 0.19
N PRO A 166 -9.36 -20.99 -0.36
CA PRO A 166 -10.40 -21.70 -1.09
C PRO A 166 -9.89 -22.39 -2.37
N ALA A 167 -8.84 -21.82 -2.98
CA ALA A 167 -8.26 -22.35 -4.20
C ALA A 167 -7.45 -23.63 -3.93
N GLN A 168 -7.68 -24.67 -4.73
CA GLN A 168 -6.91 -25.92 -4.65
C GLN A 168 -5.53 -25.81 -5.32
N SER A 169 -5.33 -24.79 -6.16
CA SER A 169 -4.06 -24.54 -6.83
C SER A 169 -3.86 -23.04 -7.12
N PRO A 170 -2.61 -22.58 -7.31
CA PRO A 170 -2.31 -21.17 -7.58
C PRO A 170 -2.81 -20.67 -8.96
N GLU A 171 -3.22 -21.58 -9.86
CA GLU A 171 -3.76 -21.28 -11.18
C GLU A 171 -5.24 -20.88 -11.18
N GLU A 172 -5.94 -21.13 -10.08
CA GLU A 172 -7.38 -20.89 -9.99
C GLU A 172 -7.68 -19.38 -9.84
N ALA A 173 -8.55 -18.88 -10.73
CA ALA A 173 -9.05 -17.51 -10.66
C ALA A 173 -10.04 -17.35 -9.50
N VAL A 174 -9.98 -16.21 -8.80
CA VAL A 174 -10.97 -15.86 -7.79
C VAL A 174 -12.19 -15.20 -8.43
N GLY A 175 -13.37 -15.52 -7.92
CA GLY A 175 -14.62 -14.91 -8.30
C GLY A 175 -15.76 -15.29 -7.36
N ARG A 176 -17.00 -15.02 -7.78
CA ARG A 176 -18.21 -15.26 -6.95
C ARG A 176 -18.35 -16.70 -6.47
N GLN A 177 -17.93 -17.68 -7.25
CA GLN A 177 -18.08 -19.09 -6.89
C GLN A 177 -17.06 -19.53 -5.83
N THR A 178 -15.93 -18.84 -5.73
CA THR A 178 -14.85 -19.16 -4.79
C THR A 178 -15.00 -18.46 -3.44
N LEU A 179 -15.88 -17.45 -3.33
CA LEU A 179 -16.10 -16.69 -2.10
C LEU A 179 -17.46 -17.03 -1.51
N ASP A 180 -17.47 -17.59 -0.29
CA ASP A 180 -18.69 -17.98 0.40
C ASP A 180 -18.75 -17.49 1.86
N MET A 181 -19.87 -17.78 2.53
CA MET A 181 -20.13 -17.32 3.91
C MET A 181 -19.16 -17.87 4.96
N SER A 182 -18.44 -18.96 4.68
CA SER A 182 -17.44 -19.52 5.60
C SER A 182 -16.21 -18.61 5.75
N MET A 183 -16.00 -17.68 4.80
CA MET A 183 -14.85 -16.79 4.76
C MET A 183 -15.09 -15.46 5.49
N ARG A 184 -16.25 -15.30 6.13
CA ARG A 184 -16.56 -14.09 6.89
C ARG A 184 -15.51 -13.83 7.96
N GLY A 185 -14.92 -12.63 7.93
CA GLY A 185 -13.89 -12.21 8.88
C GLY A 185 -12.51 -12.84 8.64
N ALA A 186 -12.32 -13.61 7.56
CA ALA A 186 -11.06 -14.24 7.21
C ALA A 186 -10.21 -13.35 6.29
N VAL A 187 -8.93 -13.71 6.20
CA VAL A 187 -8.04 -13.29 5.12
C VAL A 187 -8.03 -14.40 4.07
N VAL A 188 -8.38 -14.08 2.84
CA VAL A 188 -8.52 -15.06 1.76
C VAL A 188 -7.29 -15.05 0.86
N LEU A 189 -6.71 -16.23 0.62
CA LEU A 189 -5.68 -16.47 -0.37
C LEU A 189 -6.32 -16.90 -1.70
N ALA A 190 -5.94 -16.23 -2.78
CA ALA A 190 -6.45 -16.51 -4.12
C ALA A 190 -5.32 -16.45 -5.17
N GLY A 191 -5.48 -17.19 -6.26
CA GLY A 191 -4.52 -17.23 -7.36
C GLY A 191 -4.41 -15.90 -8.09
N TRP A 192 -5.43 -15.55 -8.88
CA TRP A 192 -5.45 -14.28 -9.62
C TRP A 192 -6.88 -13.78 -9.87
N CYS A 193 -7.02 -12.48 -10.17
CA CYS A 193 -8.32 -11.82 -10.36
C CYS A 193 -8.40 -11.02 -11.66
N GLU A 194 -9.52 -11.16 -12.38
CA GLU A 194 -9.88 -10.34 -13.56
C GLU A 194 -11.27 -9.69 -13.45
N ASP A 195 -12.07 -10.05 -12.44
CA ASP A 195 -13.44 -9.55 -12.25
C ASP A 195 -13.51 -8.51 -11.12
N PRO A 196 -13.86 -7.23 -11.40
CA PRO A 196 -13.98 -6.20 -10.38
C PRO A 196 -15.08 -6.47 -9.35
N GLU A 197 -16.10 -7.27 -9.68
CA GLU A 197 -17.17 -7.62 -8.74
C GLU A 197 -16.66 -8.47 -7.56
N THR A 198 -15.53 -9.17 -7.74
CA THR A 198 -14.87 -9.93 -6.67
C THR A 198 -14.60 -9.08 -5.44
N PHE A 199 -14.15 -7.82 -5.63
CA PHE A 199 -13.84 -6.94 -4.51
C PHE A 199 -15.10 -6.53 -3.73
N LYS A 200 -16.21 -6.27 -4.45
CA LYS A 200 -17.51 -5.96 -3.84
C LYS A 200 -18.06 -7.14 -3.06
N ILE A 201 -17.99 -8.34 -3.61
CA ILE A 201 -18.39 -9.59 -2.93
C ILE A 201 -17.58 -9.78 -1.64
N GLY A 202 -16.26 -9.53 -1.69
CA GLY A 202 -15.41 -9.56 -0.51
C GLY A 202 -15.84 -8.55 0.58
N ALA A 203 -16.31 -7.37 0.18
CA ALA A 203 -16.84 -6.38 1.12
C ALA A 203 -18.19 -6.80 1.73
N GLU A 204 -19.07 -7.43 0.93
CA GLU A 204 -20.37 -7.96 1.37
C GLU A 204 -20.23 -9.18 2.32
N LEU A 205 -19.16 -9.96 2.18
CA LEU A 205 -18.80 -11.09 3.06
C LEU A 205 -18.04 -10.70 4.33
N PRO A 206 -17.98 -9.40 4.66
CA PRO A 206 -16.86 -8.72 5.33
C PRO A 206 -15.57 -9.54 5.48
N LEU A 207 -14.81 -9.66 4.39
CA LEU A 207 -13.44 -10.17 4.45
C LEU A 207 -12.55 -9.21 5.24
N ARG A 208 -11.60 -9.76 5.99
CA ARG A 208 -10.52 -8.97 6.62
C ARG A 208 -9.33 -8.78 5.71
N GLY A 209 -9.26 -9.49 4.58
CA GLY A 209 -8.25 -9.22 3.57
C GLY A 209 -8.30 -10.18 2.39
N LEU A 210 -7.62 -9.79 1.31
CA LEU A 210 -7.48 -10.58 0.10
C LEU A 210 -6.02 -10.56 -0.36
N ILE A 211 -5.41 -11.74 -0.51
CA ILE A 211 -4.07 -11.94 -1.05
C ILE A 211 -4.22 -12.54 -2.45
N LEU A 212 -3.65 -11.88 -3.45
CA LEU A 212 -3.66 -12.31 -4.85
C LEU A 212 -2.23 -12.54 -5.34
N GLY A 213 -2.03 -13.56 -6.17
CA GLY A 213 -0.81 -13.70 -6.97
C GLY A 213 -0.72 -12.57 -7.99
N SER A 214 -1.75 -12.45 -8.84
CA SER A 214 -1.83 -11.37 -9.83
C SER A 214 -3.25 -10.81 -9.96
N MET A 215 -3.37 -9.63 -10.57
CA MET A 215 -4.66 -9.11 -11.04
C MET A 215 -4.49 -8.23 -12.27
N THR A 216 -5.51 -8.06 -13.10
CA THR A 216 -5.42 -7.12 -14.22
C THR A 216 -5.37 -5.66 -13.73
N ALA A 217 -4.57 -4.81 -14.40
CA ALA A 217 -4.27 -3.45 -13.90
C ALA A 217 -5.49 -2.51 -13.87
N ASP A 218 -6.50 -2.77 -14.69
CA ASP A 218 -7.77 -2.05 -14.71
C ASP A 218 -8.59 -2.24 -13.41
N LEU A 219 -8.25 -3.24 -12.59
CA LEU A 219 -8.88 -3.51 -11.29
C LEU A 219 -8.36 -2.64 -10.14
N ILE A 220 -7.27 -1.89 -10.34
CA ILE A 220 -6.68 -1.03 -9.30
C ILE A 220 -7.74 -0.12 -8.63
N PRO A 221 -8.60 0.61 -9.36
CA PRO A 221 -9.62 1.46 -8.74
C PRO A 221 -10.63 0.66 -7.91
N ALA A 222 -11.02 -0.54 -8.34
CA ALA A 222 -11.94 -1.40 -7.61
C ALA A 222 -11.30 -1.88 -6.29
N ALA A 223 -10.06 -2.38 -6.35
CA ALA A 223 -9.31 -2.82 -5.18
C ALA A 223 -8.98 -1.68 -4.19
N GLN A 224 -8.81 -0.45 -4.66
CA GLN A 224 -8.63 0.73 -3.80
C GLN A 224 -9.91 1.15 -3.07
N SER A 225 -11.08 0.93 -3.68
CA SER A 225 -12.37 1.41 -3.15
C SER A 225 -12.95 0.58 -2.00
N VAL A 226 -12.48 -0.64 -1.77
CA VAL A 226 -12.98 -1.53 -0.70
C VAL A 226 -12.30 -1.31 0.65
N ASP A 227 -13.00 -1.46 1.77
CA ASP A 227 -12.51 -1.13 3.12
C ASP A 227 -11.60 -2.18 3.78
N TYR A 228 -11.11 -3.18 3.04
CA TYR A 228 -10.20 -4.20 3.54
C TYR A 228 -8.88 -4.24 2.74
N PRO A 229 -7.77 -4.72 3.32
CA PRO A 229 -6.49 -4.84 2.63
C PRO A 229 -6.54 -5.81 1.45
N VAL A 230 -6.03 -5.35 0.32
CA VAL A 230 -5.77 -6.16 -0.87
C VAL A 230 -4.28 -6.10 -1.17
N ILE A 231 -3.61 -7.25 -1.24
CA ILE A 231 -2.19 -7.37 -1.59
C ILE A 231 -2.06 -8.20 -2.87
N VAL A 232 -1.23 -7.73 -3.81
CA VAL A 232 -0.83 -8.45 -5.01
C VAL A 232 0.64 -8.83 -4.89
N LEU A 233 0.97 -10.11 -5.03
CA LEU A 233 2.30 -10.65 -4.76
C LEU A 233 3.24 -10.59 -5.98
N ASP A 234 2.73 -10.94 -7.15
CA ASP A 234 3.55 -11.24 -8.33
C ASP A 234 3.42 -10.25 -9.49
N GLY A 235 2.35 -9.44 -9.51
CA GLY A 235 2.22 -8.32 -10.45
C GLY A 235 0.87 -8.24 -11.11
N PHE A 236 0.85 -7.51 -12.23
CA PHE A 236 -0.36 -7.22 -12.96
C PHE A 236 -0.51 -8.08 -14.21
N GLY A 237 -1.63 -8.76 -14.35
CA GLY A 237 -1.97 -9.71 -15.40
C GLY A 237 -2.84 -10.86 -14.88
N ALA A 238 -3.08 -11.84 -15.74
CA ALA A 238 -3.79 -13.08 -15.43
C ALA A 238 -2.81 -14.25 -15.43
N PHE A 239 -2.10 -14.43 -14.32
CA PHE A 239 -1.12 -15.51 -14.17
C PHE A 239 -1.11 -16.04 -12.73
N PRO A 240 -0.76 -17.32 -12.53
CA PRO A 240 -0.76 -17.93 -11.20
C PRO A 240 0.20 -17.23 -10.24
N MET A 241 -0.11 -17.34 -8.95
CA MET A 241 0.81 -17.02 -7.88
C MET A 241 2.10 -17.87 -7.99
N ASN A 242 3.23 -17.29 -7.62
CA ASN A 242 4.47 -18.03 -7.57
C ASN A 242 4.42 -19.17 -6.54
N ASN A 243 5.08 -20.28 -6.89
CA ASN A 243 5.05 -21.51 -6.10
C ASN A 243 5.64 -21.36 -4.68
N GLN A 244 6.63 -20.48 -4.48
CA GLN A 244 7.25 -20.28 -3.18
C GLN A 244 6.28 -19.57 -2.22
N ALA A 245 5.60 -18.52 -2.69
CA ALA A 245 4.61 -17.79 -1.92
C ALA A 245 3.39 -18.65 -1.64
N TYR A 246 2.89 -19.36 -2.65
CA TYR A 246 1.76 -20.27 -2.48
C TYR A 246 2.05 -21.34 -1.43
N LYS A 247 3.20 -22.03 -1.50
CA LYS A 247 3.60 -23.03 -0.50
C LYS A 247 3.72 -22.43 0.90
N THR A 248 4.34 -21.26 1.02
CA THR A 248 4.53 -20.57 2.31
C THR A 248 3.18 -20.23 2.94
N LEU A 249 2.25 -19.65 2.16
CA LEU A 249 0.94 -19.24 2.66
C LEU A 249 0.04 -20.43 2.96
N VAL A 250 -0.05 -21.42 2.07
CA VAL A 250 -0.88 -22.62 2.28
C VAL A 250 -0.39 -23.46 3.46
N SER A 251 0.93 -23.55 3.69
CA SER A 251 1.47 -24.23 4.88
C SER A 251 1.06 -23.57 6.22
N ASN A 252 0.53 -22.35 6.16
CA ASN A 252 0.06 -21.57 7.29
C ASN A 252 -1.47 -21.34 7.27
N GLU A 253 -2.22 -22.13 6.50
CA GLU A 253 -3.68 -22.08 6.52
C GLU A 253 -4.22 -22.25 7.95
N LYS A 254 -5.30 -21.53 8.27
CA LYS A 254 -5.98 -21.48 9.58
C LYS A 254 -5.18 -20.80 10.69
N ARG A 255 -4.03 -20.18 10.38
CA ARG A 255 -3.34 -19.27 11.31
C ARG A 255 -3.81 -17.85 11.12
N ASP A 256 -3.66 -17.04 12.17
CA ASP A 256 -3.83 -15.59 12.05
C ASP A 256 -2.69 -14.99 11.24
N VAL A 257 -3.04 -14.16 10.26
CA VAL A 257 -2.13 -13.44 9.38
C VAL A 257 -2.38 -11.95 9.51
N CYS A 258 -1.29 -11.18 9.53
CA CYS A 258 -1.29 -9.72 9.49
C CYS A 258 -1.04 -9.28 8.05
N LEU A 259 -1.93 -8.44 7.52
CA LEU A 259 -1.75 -7.80 6.23
C LEU A 259 -1.45 -6.33 6.44
N ASN A 260 -0.35 -5.89 5.87
CA ASN A 260 -0.05 -4.48 5.70
C ASN A 260 0.06 -4.19 4.20
N ALA A 261 -1.04 -3.78 3.58
CA ALA A 261 -1.10 -3.48 2.15
C ALA A 261 -0.56 -2.08 1.83
N SER A 262 0.50 -1.65 2.51
CA SER A 262 1.13 -0.34 2.28
C SER A 262 1.51 -0.16 0.81
N PRO A 263 1.34 1.04 0.22
CA PRO A 263 1.85 1.31 -1.12
C PRO A 263 3.37 1.07 -1.15
N TRP A 264 3.86 0.57 -2.27
CA TRP A 264 5.30 0.43 -2.47
C TRP A 264 5.97 1.81 -2.46
N ASP A 265 6.97 1.98 -1.60
CA ASP A 265 7.85 3.15 -1.57
C ASP A 265 9.31 2.69 -1.72
N ALA A 266 9.92 3.03 -2.85
CA ALA A 266 11.30 2.65 -3.16
C ALA A 266 12.34 3.44 -2.33
N PHE A 267 11.97 4.58 -1.74
CA PHE A 267 12.87 5.40 -0.93
C PHE A 267 12.91 4.94 0.53
N THR A 268 11.75 4.59 1.10
CA THR A 268 11.70 4.05 2.47
C THR A 268 11.92 2.55 2.51
N GLY A 269 11.71 1.85 1.39
CA GLY A 269 11.71 0.39 1.32
C GLY A 269 10.41 -0.23 1.80
N ASP A 270 9.38 0.57 2.11
CA ASP A 270 8.07 0.06 2.51
C ASP A 270 7.41 -0.67 1.35
N ARG A 271 6.82 -1.82 1.67
CA ARG A 271 6.17 -2.70 0.71
C ARG A 271 4.90 -3.29 1.31
N PRO A 272 3.95 -3.68 0.45
CA PRO A 272 2.89 -4.58 0.87
C PRO A 272 3.51 -5.86 1.44
N GLU A 273 3.05 -6.29 2.61
CA GLU A 273 3.58 -7.49 3.25
C GLU A 273 2.49 -8.30 3.96
N VAL A 274 2.68 -9.61 3.90
CA VAL A 274 1.93 -10.63 4.63
C VAL A 274 2.86 -11.18 5.70
N VAL A 275 2.47 -11.02 6.97
CA VAL A 275 3.25 -11.52 8.11
C VAL A 275 2.42 -12.53 8.89
N ILE A 276 2.98 -13.72 9.10
CA ILE A 276 2.35 -14.79 9.89
C ILE A 276 3.24 -15.02 11.10
N PRO A 277 2.90 -14.50 12.29
CA PRO A 277 3.68 -14.74 13.50
C PRO A 277 3.76 -16.23 13.82
N LEU A 278 4.98 -16.73 14.09
CA LEU A 278 5.25 -18.12 14.40
C LEU A 278 5.93 -18.25 15.78
N PRO A 279 5.68 -19.33 16.52
CA PRO A 279 6.32 -19.58 17.81
C PRO A 279 7.72 -20.20 17.63
N ALA A 280 8.54 -19.60 16.77
CA ALA A 280 9.90 -20.04 16.47
C ALA A 280 10.76 -18.80 16.18
N ASP A 281 12.01 -18.82 16.61
CA ASP A 281 12.93 -17.71 16.40
C ASP A 281 13.51 -17.77 14.98
N GLY A 282 13.44 -16.66 14.26
CA GLY A 282 14.06 -16.52 12.94
C GLY A 282 15.38 -15.77 13.01
N GLU A 283 16.17 -15.87 11.94
CA GLU A 283 17.30 -14.97 11.71
C GLU A 283 16.83 -13.78 10.87
N PRO A 284 17.42 -12.58 11.03
CA PRO A 284 17.08 -11.44 10.19
C PRO A 284 17.54 -11.67 8.74
N ALA A 285 16.66 -11.40 7.79
CA ALA A 285 16.95 -11.48 6.37
C ALA A 285 17.75 -10.27 5.85
N ALA A 286 18.49 -10.48 4.77
CA ALA A 286 19.24 -9.42 4.11
C ALA A 286 18.34 -8.66 3.12
N GLU A 287 18.19 -7.35 3.32
CA GLU A 287 17.31 -6.50 2.49
C GLU A 287 17.79 -6.28 1.05
N VAL A 288 19.08 -6.54 0.79
CA VAL A 288 19.71 -6.38 -0.53
C VAL A 288 20.49 -7.63 -0.90
N SER A 289 20.40 -8.00 -2.18
CA SER A 289 21.17 -9.09 -2.75
C SER A 289 21.86 -8.65 -4.03
N GLU A 290 22.95 -9.33 -4.36
CA GLU A 290 23.57 -9.23 -5.67
C GLU A 290 22.89 -10.20 -6.63
N ILE A 291 22.68 -9.77 -7.87
CA ILE A 291 22.29 -10.67 -8.96
C ILE A 291 23.55 -11.43 -9.40
N LYS A 292 23.61 -12.73 -9.05
CA LYS A 292 24.71 -13.63 -9.40
C LYS A 292 24.18 -15.03 -9.73
N THR A 293 25.01 -15.84 -10.38
CA THR A 293 24.68 -17.24 -10.72
C THR A 293 24.12 -17.99 -9.50
N GLY A 294 23.01 -18.70 -9.73
CA GLY A 294 22.29 -19.48 -8.72
C GLY A 294 21.17 -18.73 -8.01
N LYS A 295 21.09 -17.39 -8.10
CA LYS A 295 19.99 -16.63 -7.50
C LYS A 295 18.69 -16.83 -8.27
N ILE A 296 17.58 -16.93 -7.53
CA ILE A 296 16.22 -16.98 -8.06
C ILE A 296 15.77 -15.55 -8.31
N VAL A 297 15.22 -15.30 -9.50
CA VAL A 297 14.77 -13.97 -9.93
C VAL A 297 13.40 -14.04 -10.57
N ARG A 298 12.62 -12.97 -10.40
CA ARG A 298 11.37 -12.71 -11.11
C ARG A 298 11.59 -11.63 -12.15
N VAL A 299 11.00 -11.81 -13.33
CA VAL A 299 11.05 -10.83 -14.41
C VAL A 299 9.92 -9.83 -14.26
N VAL A 300 10.25 -8.54 -14.21
CA VAL A 300 9.26 -7.46 -13.98
C VAL A 300 8.83 -6.74 -15.26
N ASN A 301 9.20 -7.25 -16.43
CA ASN A 301 8.88 -6.63 -17.73
C ASN A 301 8.51 -7.66 -18.81
N MET A 302 7.75 -7.22 -19.80
CA MET A 302 7.38 -8.02 -20.97
C MET A 302 8.61 -8.41 -21.81
N PRO A 303 8.59 -9.56 -22.51
CA PRO A 303 7.47 -10.50 -22.66
C PRO A 303 7.35 -11.55 -21.54
N PHE A 304 8.30 -11.57 -20.59
CA PHE A 304 8.36 -12.61 -19.55
C PHE A 304 7.82 -12.12 -18.20
N LEU A 305 6.96 -11.10 -18.18
CA LEU A 305 6.43 -10.49 -16.95
C LEU A 305 5.88 -11.56 -15.99
N GLY A 306 6.29 -11.51 -14.73
CA GLY A 306 5.88 -12.43 -13.67
C GLY A 306 6.57 -13.79 -13.70
N LYS A 307 7.32 -14.14 -14.76
CA LYS A 307 8.04 -15.41 -14.83
C LYS A 307 9.20 -15.44 -13.86
N ILE A 308 9.42 -16.61 -13.25
CA ILE A 308 10.53 -16.88 -12.34
C ILE A 308 11.57 -17.74 -13.05
N GLY A 309 12.83 -17.53 -12.69
CA GLY A 309 13.93 -18.33 -13.18
C GLY A 309 15.15 -18.26 -12.28
N VAL A 310 16.19 -18.99 -12.67
CA VAL A 310 17.49 -19.01 -11.99
C VAL A 310 18.52 -18.33 -12.87
N VAL A 311 19.28 -17.40 -12.30
CA VAL A 311 20.41 -16.78 -12.98
C VAL A 311 21.46 -17.85 -13.26
N VAL A 312 21.78 -18.09 -14.54
CA VAL A 312 22.85 -19.02 -14.94
C VAL A 312 24.16 -18.28 -15.16
N GLU A 313 24.10 -17.05 -15.66
CA GLU A 313 25.28 -16.25 -15.97
C GLU A 313 24.97 -14.75 -15.84
N THR A 314 25.94 -13.98 -15.37
CA THR A 314 25.90 -12.51 -15.37
C THR A 314 27.10 -11.96 -16.16
N PRO A 315 26.96 -11.78 -17.49
CA PRO A 315 28.02 -11.20 -18.32
C PRO A 315 28.50 -9.86 -17.78
N VAL A 316 29.83 -9.68 -17.75
CA VAL A 316 30.47 -8.44 -17.25
C VAL A 316 30.29 -7.29 -18.25
N ALA A 317 30.23 -7.60 -19.54
CA ALA A 317 30.05 -6.61 -20.60
C ALA A 317 28.56 -6.44 -20.96
N PRO A 318 28.11 -5.23 -21.33
CA PRO A 318 26.75 -5.01 -21.81
C PRO A 318 26.44 -5.85 -23.05
N VAL A 319 25.31 -6.57 -23.01
CA VAL A 319 24.79 -7.41 -24.08
C VAL A 319 23.85 -6.60 -24.96
N THR A 320 23.86 -6.85 -26.27
CA THR A 320 22.90 -6.26 -27.21
C THR A 320 21.57 -7.01 -27.11
N LEU A 321 20.52 -6.29 -26.70
CA LEU A 321 19.16 -6.80 -26.58
C LEU A 321 18.47 -6.89 -27.95
N PRO A 322 17.34 -7.63 -28.08
CA PRO A 322 16.60 -7.73 -29.33
C PRO A 322 16.15 -6.38 -29.94
N ASN A 323 15.98 -5.36 -29.10
CA ASN A 323 15.63 -4.00 -29.53
C ASN A 323 16.84 -3.13 -29.93
N GLY A 324 18.05 -3.70 -29.96
CA GLY A 324 19.30 -3.00 -30.32
C GLY A 324 19.96 -2.20 -29.18
N LEU A 325 19.33 -2.09 -28.01
CA LEU A 325 19.93 -1.43 -26.85
C LEU A 325 21.03 -2.31 -26.24
N ARG A 326 22.06 -1.66 -25.68
CA ARG A 326 23.11 -2.34 -24.91
C ARG A 326 22.88 -2.09 -23.43
N ALA A 327 22.72 -3.15 -22.65
CA ALA A 327 22.52 -3.09 -21.22
C ALA A 327 23.27 -4.21 -20.50
N LEU A 328 23.57 -4.00 -19.22
CA LEU A 328 23.95 -5.10 -18.35
C LEU A 328 22.75 -6.03 -18.20
N ALA A 329 22.98 -7.32 -18.43
CA ALA A 329 21.95 -8.34 -18.43
C ALA A 329 22.42 -9.57 -17.67
N ALA A 330 21.46 -10.39 -17.23
CA ALA A 330 21.71 -11.75 -16.78
C ALA A 330 21.09 -12.73 -17.78
N ILE A 331 21.75 -13.87 -17.96
CA ILE A 331 21.13 -15.02 -18.60
C ILE A 331 20.36 -15.77 -17.53
N VAL A 332 19.05 -15.88 -17.72
CA VAL A 332 18.12 -16.50 -16.78
C VAL A 332 17.54 -17.76 -17.43
N ARG A 333 17.55 -18.86 -16.68
CA ARG A 333 16.83 -20.07 -17.03
C ARG A 333 15.45 -20.02 -16.39
N LEU A 334 14.42 -19.84 -17.19
CA LEU A 334 13.03 -19.84 -16.75
C LEU A 334 12.58 -21.25 -16.36
N GLU A 335 11.45 -21.36 -15.65
CA GLU A 335 10.87 -22.65 -15.23
C GLU A 335 10.59 -23.61 -16.40
N ASN A 336 10.28 -23.09 -17.59
CA ASN A 336 10.11 -23.87 -18.82
C ASN A 336 11.45 -24.35 -19.44
N SER A 337 12.57 -24.16 -18.75
CA SER A 337 13.94 -24.45 -19.20
C SER A 337 14.48 -23.57 -20.34
N GLU A 338 13.75 -22.53 -20.75
CA GLU A 338 14.20 -21.55 -21.73
C GLU A 338 15.30 -20.65 -21.15
N LEU A 339 16.35 -20.37 -21.93
CA LEU A 339 17.40 -19.43 -21.57
C LEU A 339 17.14 -18.08 -22.24
N VAL A 340 17.02 -17.03 -21.43
CA VAL A 340 16.68 -15.68 -21.88
C VAL A 340 17.67 -14.66 -21.31
N SER A 341 18.03 -13.67 -22.14
CA SER A 341 18.87 -12.55 -21.71
C SER A 341 17.99 -11.39 -21.24
N ILE A 342 18.05 -11.07 -19.95
CA ILE A 342 17.18 -10.07 -19.32
C ILE A 342 18.02 -8.96 -18.69
N PRO A 343 17.74 -7.67 -18.96
CA PRO A 343 18.42 -6.57 -18.30
C PRO A 343 18.35 -6.67 -16.78
N LEU A 344 19.43 -6.36 -16.08
CA LEU A 344 19.47 -6.43 -14.61
C LEU A 344 18.38 -5.57 -13.96
N ALA A 345 18.05 -4.42 -14.57
CA ALA A 345 16.98 -3.53 -14.12
C ALA A 345 15.57 -4.13 -14.23
N ASN A 346 15.40 -5.22 -14.98
CA ASN A 346 14.13 -5.92 -15.18
C ASN A 346 14.05 -7.23 -14.37
N LEU A 347 14.95 -7.40 -13.40
CA LEU A 347 15.00 -8.56 -12.50
C LEU A 347 14.82 -8.13 -11.06
N ASP A 348 13.95 -8.85 -10.37
CA ASP A 348 13.73 -8.75 -8.93
C ASP A 348 14.26 -10.04 -8.28
N VAL A 349 15.09 -9.95 -7.25
CA VAL A 349 15.64 -11.14 -6.57
C VAL A 349 14.61 -11.67 -5.59
N LEU A 350 14.31 -12.97 -5.67
CA LEU A 350 13.43 -13.64 -4.73
C LEU A 350 14.27 -14.43 -3.72
N GLU A 351 13.94 -14.30 -2.44
CA GLU A 351 14.59 -15.03 -1.34
C GLU A 351 13.57 -15.67 -0.41
#